data_AF-A0A9E2P293-F1
#
_entry.id   AF-A0A9E2P293-F1
#
_cell.length_a   1.000
_cell.length_b   1.000
_cell.length_c   1.000
_cell.angle_alpha   90.00
_cell.angle_beta   90.00
_cell.angle_gamma   90.00
#
_symmetry.space_group_name_H-M   'P 1'
#
loop_
_entity.id
_entity.type
_entity.pdbx_description
1 polymer ?
#
loop_
_entity_poly.entity_id
_entity_poly.type
_entity_poly.pdbx_seq_one_letter_code
_entity_poly.pdbx_strand_id
1 'polypeptide(L)'
;MRKRKFPLYLQILLGMLLGILAGFIAVRTGHGQFIEHWIKPWGQIFIKLLQVIAIPLVFCSLVKGVISLKDIAHLSRLGGRVLLIYIATTVFAIVFGLFMALIVSPGKLCDASQLSGMEGFVQTAVESAQKATEGKERGPLAFFEDLVPENIVSAASSNNNMLQIIFFAILFGTALLAVPAEKTRTVRSFIDGLNEVMLKMVDFIILAAPIGVFSLMGAMVVS
;
A
#
# COMPACT_ATOMS: atom_id res chain seq x y z
N MET A 1 -18.25 -32.20 -12.66
CA MET A 1 -19.21 -31.09 -12.89
C MET A 1 -18.55 -29.76 -12.54
N ARG A 2 -18.14 -28.99 -13.55
CA ARG A 2 -17.43 -27.70 -13.44
C ARG A 2 -18.42 -26.62 -13.03
N LYS A 3 -18.66 -26.43 -11.72
CA LYS A 3 -19.51 -25.33 -11.24
C LYS A 3 -18.88 -24.01 -11.71
N ARG A 4 -19.66 -23.18 -12.42
CA ARG A 4 -19.25 -21.83 -12.84
C ARG A 4 -18.84 -21.06 -11.58
N LYS A 5 -17.53 -20.94 -11.34
CA LYS A 5 -17.01 -20.12 -10.26
C LYS A 5 -17.31 -18.67 -10.66
N PHE A 6 -18.16 -17.99 -9.89
CA PHE A 6 -18.38 -16.55 -10.06
C PHE A 6 -17.00 -15.86 -10.05
N PRO A 7 -16.69 -14.99 -11.03
CA PRO A 7 -15.37 -14.39 -11.10
C PRO A 7 -15.13 -13.51 -9.87
N LEU A 8 -13.94 -13.62 -9.29
CA LEU A 8 -13.62 -12.98 -8.01
C LEU A 8 -13.72 -11.45 -8.09
N TYR A 9 -13.30 -10.84 -9.20
CA TYR A 9 -13.43 -9.39 -9.40
C TYR A 9 -14.90 -8.94 -9.31
N LEU A 10 -15.84 -9.76 -9.80
CA LEU A 10 -17.27 -9.47 -9.75
C LEU A 10 -17.82 -9.64 -8.34
N GLN A 11 -17.30 -10.60 -7.57
CA GLN A 11 -17.64 -10.75 -6.15
C GLN A 11 -17.17 -9.56 -5.33
N ILE A 12 -15.96 -9.03 -5.60
CA ILE A 12 -15.44 -7.83 -4.95
C ILE A 12 -16.29 -6.62 -5.32
N LEU A 13 -16.62 -6.44 -6.60
CA LEU A 13 -17.47 -5.35 -7.06
C LEU A 13 -18.88 -5.40 -6.44
N LEU A 14 -19.46 -6.61 -6.36
CA LEU A 14 -20.75 -6.82 -5.73
C LEU A 14 -20.68 -6.57 -4.21
N GLY A 15 -19.61 -7.03 -3.55
CA GLY A 15 -19.36 -6.77 -2.13
C GLY A 15 -19.21 -5.28 -1.83
N MET A 16 -18.50 -4.54 -2.67
CA MET A 16 -18.37 -3.09 -2.59
C MET A 16 -19.74 -2.40 -2.70
N LEU A 17 -20.52 -2.74 -3.73
CA LEU A 17 -21.83 -2.15 -3.97
C LEU A 17 -22.82 -2.46 -2.84
N LEU A 18 -22.85 -3.72 -2.38
CA LEU A 18 -23.67 -4.13 -1.25
C LEU A 18 -23.23 -3.46 0.06
N GLY A 19 -21.93 -3.25 0.26
CA GLY A 19 -21.39 -2.58 1.44
C GLY A 19 -21.86 -1.13 1.51
N ILE A 20 -21.77 -0.40 0.40
CA ILE A 20 -22.27 0.98 0.29
C ILE A 20 -23.78 1.04 0.57
N LEU A 21 -24.57 0.15 -0.05
CA LEU A 21 -26.02 0.10 0.16
C LEU A 21 -26.39 -0.21 1.61
N ALA A 22 -25.71 -1.19 2.23
CA ALA A 22 -25.92 -1.54 3.64
C ALA A 22 -25.56 -0.38 4.57
N GLY A 23 -24.46 0.32 4.30
CA GLY A 23 -24.07 1.55 5.00
C GLY A 23 -25.14 2.63 4.93
N PHE A 24 -25.63 2.92 3.72
CA PHE A 24 -26.65 3.95 3.52
C PHE A 24 -27.97 3.63 4.23
N ILE A 25 -28.41 2.36 4.17
CA ILE A 25 -29.62 1.91 4.87
C ILE A 25 -29.43 2.04 6.39
N ALA A 26 -28.28 1.64 6.94
CA ALA A 26 -28.01 1.73 8.37
C ALA A 26 -27.97 3.17 8.90
N VAL A 27 -27.43 4.12 8.12
CA VAL A 27 -27.49 5.54 8.46
C VAL A 27 -28.93 6.04 8.47
N ARG A 28 -29.74 5.66 7.46
CA ARG A 28 -31.15 6.05 7.36
C ARG A 28 -32.03 5.47 8.47
N THR A 29 -31.73 4.28 8.96
CA THR A 29 -32.49 3.63 10.04
C THR A 29 -31.95 3.96 11.43
N GLY A 30 -30.79 4.61 11.56
CA GLY A 30 -30.14 4.90 12.85
C GLY A 30 -29.37 3.72 13.45
N HIS A 31 -29.14 2.65 12.67
CA HIS A 31 -28.43 1.43 13.10
C HIS A 31 -26.93 1.45 12.77
N GLY A 32 -26.31 2.63 12.61
CA GLY A 32 -24.89 2.78 12.28
C GLY A 32 -23.95 2.02 13.23
N GLN A 33 -24.25 2.03 14.53
CA GLN A 33 -23.45 1.32 15.55
C GLN A 33 -23.34 -0.19 15.30
N PHE A 34 -24.35 -0.81 14.68
CA PHE A 34 -24.28 -2.24 14.33
C PHE A 34 -23.19 -2.50 13.28
N ILE A 35 -23.12 -1.65 12.26
CA ILE A 35 -22.07 -1.75 11.23
C ILE A 35 -20.70 -1.50 11.86
N GLU A 36 -20.58 -0.54 12.75
CA GLU A 36 -19.32 -0.23 13.40
C GLU A 36 -18.81 -1.35 14.31
N HIS A 37 -19.66 -1.97 15.12
CA HIS A 37 -19.20 -2.99 16.07
C HIS A 37 -19.12 -4.40 15.48
N TRP A 38 -19.97 -4.74 14.50
CA TRP A 38 -20.08 -6.12 14.00
C TRP A 38 -19.56 -6.31 12.58
N ILE A 39 -19.65 -5.27 11.75
CA ILE A 39 -19.25 -5.36 10.35
C ILE A 39 -17.81 -4.85 10.18
N LYS A 40 -17.48 -3.63 10.63
CA LYS A 40 -16.15 -2.99 10.50
C LYS A 40 -14.96 -3.87 10.94
N PRO A 41 -15.04 -4.69 12.01
CA PRO A 41 -13.91 -5.54 12.40
C PRO A 41 -13.48 -6.53 11.32
N TRP A 42 -14.40 -7.03 10.48
CA TRP A 42 -14.06 -7.92 9.37
C TRP A 42 -13.17 -7.25 8.33
N GLY A 43 -13.45 -5.97 8.03
CA GLY A 43 -12.63 -5.15 7.15
C GLY A 43 -11.27 -4.85 7.77
N GLN A 44 -11.23 -4.57 9.08
CA GLN A 44 -9.96 -4.35 9.80
C GLN A 44 -9.09 -5.62 9.84
N ILE A 45 -9.68 -6.78 10.08
CA ILE A 45 -8.96 -8.08 10.01
C ILE A 45 -8.40 -8.29 8.61
N PHE A 46 -9.18 -8.01 7.57
CA PHE A 46 -8.73 -8.12 6.19
C PHE A 46 -7.53 -7.21 5.89
N ILE A 47 -7.57 -5.93 6.32
CA ILE A 47 -6.44 -5.01 6.17
C ILE A 47 -5.21 -5.52 6.94
N LYS A 48 -5.39 -5.97 8.19
CA LYS A 48 -4.28 -6.50 9.01
C LYS A 48 -3.63 -7.73 8.37
N LEU A 49 -4.43 -8.63 7.79
CA LEU A 49 -3.92 -9.79 7.05
C LEU A 49 -3.06 -9.36 5.86
N LEU A 50 -3.52 -8.36 5.08
CA LEU A 50 -2.73 -7.80 3.97
C LEU A 50 -1.45 -7.09 4.45
N GLN A 51 -1.49 -6.41 5.60
CA GLN A 51 -0.31 -5.73 6.14
C GLN A 51 0.76 -6.71 6.64
N VAL A 52 0.38 -7.81 7.28
CA VAL A 52 1.33 -8.80 7.80
C VAL A 52 2.14 -9.46 6.68
N ILE A 53 1.52 -9.72 5.53
CA ILE A 53 2.21 -10.35 4.39
C ILE A 53 3.07 -9.36 3.59
N ALA A 54 2.84 -8.05 3.72
CA ALA A 54 3.45 -7.05 2.85
C ALA A 54 4.98 -7.04 2.97
N ILE A 55 5.50 -6.91 4.20
CA ILE A 55 6.95 -6.80 4.43
C ILE A 55 7.71 -8.06 3.97
N PRO A 56 7.32 -9.30 4.38
CA PRO A 56 8.02 -10.50 3.93
C PRO A 56 7.93 -10.73 2.42
N LEU A 57 6.76 -10.48 1.82
CA LEU A 57 6.56 -10.64 0.38
C LEU A 57 7.41 -9.65 -0.41
N VAL A 58 7.41 -8.37 -0.04
CA VAL A 58 8.23 -7.35 -0.72
C VAL A 58 9.71 -7.71 -0.64
N PHE A 59 10.20 -8.11 0.53
CA PHE A 59 11.59 -8.54 0.67
C PHE A 59 11.92 -9.72 -0.24
N CYS A 60 11.17 -10.82 -0.15
CA CYS A 60 11.46 -12.03 -0.93
C CYS A 60 11.30 -11.80 -2.44
N SER A 61 10.25 -11.09 -2.84
CA SER A 61 9.95 -10.80 -4.24
C SER A 61 11.00 -9.89 -4.87
N LEU A 62 11.45 -8.84 -4.16
CA LEU A 62 12.52 -7.98 -4.64
C LEU A 62 13.85 -8.71 -4.70
N VAL A 63 14.23 -9.47 -3.67
CA VAL A 63 15.47 -10.25 -3.68
C VAL A 63 15.47 -11.25 -4.84
N LYS A 64 14.38 -12.02 -5.02
CA LYS A 64 14.18 -12.93 -6.17
C LYS A 64 14.26 -12.18 -7.50
N GLY A 65 13.60 -11.02 -7.59
CA GLY A 65 13.59 -10.17 -8.78
C GLY A 65 14.98 -9.68 -9.16
N VAL A 66 15.75 -9.17 -8.20
CA VAL A 66 17.14 -8.72 -8.43
C VAL A 66 18.02 -9.90 -8.84
N ILE A 67 17.93 -11.04 -8.15
CA ILE A 67 18.68 -12.28 -8.45
C ILE A 67 18.41 -12.82 -9.86
N SER A 68 17.21 -12.59 -10.40
CA SER A 68 16.85 -13.01 -11.76
C SER A 68 17.59 -12.23 -12.86
N LEU A 69 18.19 -11.09 -12.51
CA LEU A 69 18.97 -10.27 -13.44
C LEU A 69 20.39 -10.85 -13.60
N LYS A 70 20.88 -10.82 -14.84
CA LYS A 70 22.15 -11.45 -15.22
C LYS A 70 23.37 -10.65 -14.76
N ASP A 71 23.23 -9.33 -14.58
CA ASP A 71 24.27 -8.44 -14.08
C ASP A 71 23.68 -7.21 -13.34
N ILE A 72 24.54 -6.49 -12.63
CA ILE A 72 24.19 -5.27 -11.87
C ILE A 72 23.91 -4.08 -12.82
N ALA A 73 24.52 -4.07 -14.01
CA ALA A 73 24.34 -3.01 -15.00
C ALA A 73 22.91 -2.98 -15.55
N HIS A 74 22.29 -4.14 -15.78
CA HIS A 74 20.88 -4.23 -16.16
C HIS A 74 19.95 -3.70 -15.06
N LEU A 75 20.25 -3.97 -13.78
CA LEU A 75 19.47 -3.44 -12.65
C LEU A 75 19.47 -1.90 -12.61
N SER A 76 20.66 -1.28 -12.69
CA SER A 76 20.78 0.19 -12.62
C SER A 76 20.07 0.90 -13.78
N ARG A 77 20.15 0.36 -15.01
CA ARG A 77 19.44 0.91 -16.18
C ARG A 77 17.93 0.78 -16.05
N LEU A 78 17.46 -0.36 -15.56
CA LEU A 78 16.03 -0.61 -15.36
C LEU A 78 15.48 0.32 -14.26
N GLY A 79 16.15 0.37 -13.11
CA GLY A 79 15.79 1.23 -11.98
C GLY A 79 15.78 2.71 -12.36
N GLY A 80 16.81 3.19 -13.08
CA GLY A 80 16.87 4.56 -13.57
C GLY A 80 15.72 4.91 -14.53
N ARG A 81 15.38 4.02 -15.47
CA ARG A 81 14.24 4.22 -16.38
C ARG A 81 12.91 4.27 -15.64
N VAL A 82 12.71 3.36 -14.68
CA VAL A 82 11.50 3.32 -13.85
C VAL A 82 11.38 4.57 -12.99
N LEU A 83 12.47 5.04 -12.37
CA LEU A 83 12.49 6.27 -11.59
C LEU A 83 12.10 7.49 -12.45
N LEU A 84 12.67 7.59 -13.66
CA LEU A 84 12.36 8.68 -14.59
C LEU A 84 10.89 8.69 -15.00
N ILE A 85 10.32 7.50 -15.29
CA ILE A 85 8.90 7.35 -15.60
C ILE A 85 8.05 7.78 -14.40
N TYR A 86 8.37 7.33 -13.18
CA TYR A 86 7.63 7.72 -11.99
C TYR A 86 7.65 9.23 -11.78
N ILE A 87 8.83 9.86 -11.79
CA ILE A 87 8.95 11.32 -11.63
C ILE A 87 8.13 12.05 -12.71
N ALA A 88 8.26 11.64 -13.98
CA ALA A 88 7.52 12.26 -15.08
C ALA A 88 6.00 12.13 -14.88
N THR A 89 5.50 10.94 -14.53
CA THR A 89 4.08 10.70 -14.30
C THR A 89 3.55 11.43 -13.06
N THR A 90 4.34 11.53 -11.98
CA THR A 90 3.97 12.28 -10.77
C THR A 90 3.89 13.77 -11.05
N VAL A 91 4.87 14.35 -11.75
CA VAL A 91 4.85 15.75 -12.15
C VAL A 91 3.64 16.02 -13.04
N PHE A 92 3.37 15.15 -14.02
CA PHE A 92 2.20 15.26 -14.87
C PHE A 92 0.89 15.21 -14.08
N ALA A 93 0.76 14.27 -13.13
CA ALA A 93 -0.42 14.14 -12.29
C ALA A 93 -0.62 15.36 -11.37
N ILE A 94 0.45 15.93 -10.80
CA ILE A 94 0.37 17.14 -9.97
C ILE A 94 -0.08 18.33 -10.80
N VAL A 95 0.52 18.53 -11.99
CA VAL A 95 0.14 19.62 -12.90
C VAL A 95 -1.32 19.48 -13.33
N PHE A 96 -1.73 18.27 -13.71
CA PHE A 96 -3.11 17.99 -14.10
C PHE A 96 -4.09 18.19 -12.93
N GLY A 97 -3.75 17.71 -11.74
CA GLY A 97 -4.57 17.87 -10.53
C GLY A 97 -4.73 19.34 -10.13
N LEU A 98 -3.64 20.12 -10.17
CA LEU A 98 -3.66 21.54 -9.91
C LEU A 98 -4.50 22.29 -10.97
N PHE A 99 -4.30 21.96 -12.24
CA PHE A 99 -5.10 22.53 -13.34
C PHE A 99 -6.60 22.31 -13.12
N MET A 100 -7.01 21.08 -12.79
CA MET A 100 -8.41 20.76 -12.52
C MET A 100 -8.93 21.46 -11.24
N ALA A 101 -8.11 21.56 -10.20
CA ALA A 101 -8.45 22.24 -8.96
C ALA A 101 -8.69 23.74 -9.16
N LEU A 102 -7.91 24.41 -10.02
CA LEU A 102 -8.13 25.82 -10.36
C LEU A 102 -9.46 26.02 -11.10
N ILE A 103 -9.79 25.15 -12.05
CA ILE A 103 -11.03 25.25 -12.83
C ILE A 103 -12.26 25.00 -11.96
N VAL A 104 -12.26 23.93 -11.17
CA VAL A 104 -13.40 23.55 -10.33
C VAL A 104 -13.52 24.47 -9.11
N SER A 105 -12.40 25.00 -8.60
CA SER A 105 -12.34 25.87 -7.42
C SER A 105 -13.20 25.35 -6.24
N PRO A 106 -12.99 24.11 -5.75
CA PRO A 106 -13.88 23.47 -4.79
C PRO A 106 -14.00 24.23 -3.45
N GLY A 107 -12.98 25.02 -3.08
CA GLY A 107 -12.99 25.82 -1.87
C GLY A 107 -14.08 26.90 -1.81
N LYS A 108 -14.69 27.28 -2.95
CA LYS A 108 -15.84 28.19 -2.98
C LYS A 108 -17.18 27.51 -2.72
N LEU A 109 -17.21 26.17 -2.78
CA LEU A 109 -18.42 25.35 -2.63
C LEU A 109 -18.64 24.88 -1.18
N CYS A 110 -17.67 25.09 -0.28
CA CYS A 110 -17.77 24.70 1.12
C CYS A 110 -18.02 25.94 2.00
N ASP A 111 -19.20 26.01 2.63
CA ASP A 111 -19.47 26.99 3.68
C ASP A 111 -18.79 26.56 4.99
N ALA A 112 -18.28 27.53 5.76
CA ALA A 112 -17.53 27.28 6.99
C ALA A 112 -18.32 26.49 8.06
N SER A 113 -19.65 26.49 7.99
CA SER A 113 -20.54 25.73 8.88
C SER A 113 -20.63 24.23 8.56
N GLN A 114 -20.11 23.78 7.41
CA GLN A 114 -20.05 22.35 7.03
C GLN A 114 -18.72 21.68 7.44
N LEU A 115 -17.74 22.47 7.90
CA LEU A 115 -16.42 21.98 8.34
C LEU A 115 -16.45 21.25 9.68
N SER A 116 -17.46 21.50 10.52
CA SER A 116 -17.63 20.89 11.85
C SER A 116 -17.92 19.39 11.81
N GLY A 117 -18.29 18.82 10.66
CA GLY A 117 -18.39 17.37 10.45
C GLY A 117 -17.16 16.72 9.82
N MET A 118 -16.11 17.51 9.52
CA MET A 118 -14.91 17.06 8.79
C MET A 118 -13.63 17.09 9.65
N GLU A 119 -13.77 17.03 10.98
CA GLU A 119 -12.64 17.17 11.92
C GLU A 119 -11.47 16.22 11.61
N GLY A 120 -11.74 14.98 11.21
CA GLY A 120 -10.70 14.02 10.80
C GLY A 120 -9.95 14.40 9.51
N PHE A 121 -10.64 15.02 8.55
CA PHE A 121 -10.03 15.54 7.32
C PHE A 121 -9.20 16.79 7.58
N VAL A 122 -9.69 17.69 8.44
CA VAL A 122 -8.97 18.90 8.86
C VAL A 122 -7.70 18.53 9.63
N GLN A 123 -7.78 17.56 10.55
CA GLN A 123 -6.63 17.09 11.31
C GLN A 123 -5.56 16.45 10.40
N THR A 124 -5.95 15.62 9.44
CA THR A 124 -5.03 15.03 8.45
C THR A 124 -4.34 16.11 7.60
N ALA A 125 -5.05 17.17 7.24
CA ALA A 125 -4.48 18.30 6.48
C ALA A 125 -3.47 19.10 7.32
N VAL A 126 -3.77 19.35 8.60
CA VAL A 126 -2.88 20.04 9.53
C VAL A 126 -1.61 19.23 9.79
N GLU A 127 -1.72 17.92 10.04
CA GLU A 127 -0.57 17.03 10.22
C GLU A 127 0.33 16.98 8.98
N SER A 128 -0.27 16.97 7.79
CA SER A 128 0.47 16.99 6.52
C SER A 128 1.21 18.32 6.31
N ALA A 129 0.59 19.44 6.70
CA ALA A 129 1.22 20.77 6.63
C ALA A 129 2.37 20.92 7.64
N GLN A 130 2.23 20.36 8.85
CA GLN A 130 3.30 20.35 9.85
C GLN A 130 4.51 19.53 9.38
N LYS A 131 4.30 18.31 8.86
CA LYS A 131 5.38 17.48 8.30
C LYS A 131 6.11 18.15 7.14
N ALA A 132 5.40 18.91 6.29
CA ALA A 132 6.00 19.67 5.20
C ALA A 132 6.87 20.83 5.71
N THR A 133 6.56 21.37 6.89
CA THR A 133 7.32 22.47 7.52
C THR A 133 8.59 21.93 8.19
N GLU A 134 8.50 20.80 8.88
CA GLU A 134 9.65 20.07 9.44
C GLU A 134 10.62 19.58 8.35
N GLY A 135 10.09 19.17 7.19
CA GLY A 135 10.90 18.78 6.04
C GLY A 135 11.72 19.92 5.41
N LYS A 136 11.34 21.19 5.60
CA LYS A 136 12.09 22.34 5.07
C LYS A 136 13.41 22.60 5.79
N GLU A 137 13.52 22.18 7.05
CA GLU A 137 14.75 22.35 7.85
C GLU A 137 15.79 21.25 7.58
N ARG A 138 15.38 20.19 6.86
CA ARG A 138 16.26 19.07 6.50
C ARG A 138 16.99 19.34 5.20
N GLY A 139 18.27 18.97 5.16
CA GLY A 139 19.09 19.08 3.94
C GLY A 139 18.59 18.15 2.81
N PRO A 140 18.94 18.43 1.54
CA PRO A 140 18.49 17.64 0.39
C PRO A 140 18.95 16.17 0.44
N LEU A 141 19.98 15.86 1.24
CA LEU A 141 20.51 14.51 1.43
C LEU A 141 19.83 13.72 2.55
N ALA A 142 19.01 14.36 3.40
CA ALA A 142 18.34 13.68 4.51
C ALA A 142 17.47 12.49 4.04
N PHE A 143 16.92 12.56 2.82
CA PHE A 143 16.20 11.45 2.22
C PHE A 143 17.08 10.20 2.01
N PHE A 144 18.35 10.37 1.62
CA PHE A 144 19.28 9.25 1.43
C PHE A 144 19.73 8.67 2.77
N GLU A 145 19.80 9.48 3.82
CA GLU A 145 20.06 9.02 5.18
C GLU A 145 18.89 8.16 5.69
N ASP A 146 17.65 8.65 5.55
CA ASP A 146 16.43 7.93 5.96
C ASP A 146 16.20 6.61 5.19
N LEU A 147 16.82 6.46 4.02
CA LEU A 147 16.79 5.26 3.18
C LEU A 147 17.54 4.08 3.83
N VAL A 148 18.62 4.37 4.56
CA VAL A 148 19.49 3.35 5.16
C VAL A 148 19.02 3.07 6.58
N PRO A 149 18.45 1.89 6.87
CA PRO A 149 18.04 1.57 8.23
C PRO A 149 19.24 1.40 9.16
N GLU A 150 19.15 1.95 10.36
CA GLU A 150 20.10 1.65 11.45
C GLU A 150 20.00 0.17 11.88
N ASN A 151 18.80 -0.41 11.83
CA ASN A 151 18.54 -1.81 12.20
C ASN A 151 17.41 -2.42 11.36
N ILE A 152 17.70 -3.54 10.68
CA ILE A 152 16.74 -4.24 9.80
C ILE A 152 15.56 -4.82 10.57
N VAL A 153 15.77 -5.34 11.77
CA VAL A 153 14.71 -5.94 12.60
C VAL A 153 13.75 -4.84 13.08
N SER A 154 14.29 -3.68 13.49
CA SER A 154 13.48 -2.52 13.82
C SER A 154 12.69 -2.02 12.62
N ALA A 155 13.33 -1.89 11.45
CA ALA A 155 12.66 -1.50 10.21
C ALA A 155 11.54 -2.48 9.83
N ALA A 156 11.75 -3.78 10.02
CA ALA A 156 10.77 -4.81 9.67
C ALA A 156 9.57 -4.87 10.64
N SER A 157 9.68 -4.24 11.81
CA SER A 157 8.58 -4.20 12.78
C SER A 157 7.45 -3.23 12.39
N SER A 158 7.72 -2.29 11.48
CA SER A 158 6.79 -1.25 11.10
C SER A 158 6.64 -1.15 9.58
N ASN A 159 5.39 -1.16 9.13
CA ASN A 159 5.06 -0.93 7.72
C ASN A 159 5.45 0.48 7.23
N ASN A 160 5.66 1.44 8.14
CA ASN A 160 6.09 2.79 7.78
C ASN A 160 7.53 2.83 7.24
N ASN A 161 8.35 1.84 7.59
CA ASN A 161 9.76 1.77 7.19
C ASN A 161 9.95 0.90 5.93
N MET A 162 8.90 0.73 5.12
CA MET A 162 8.95 -0.16 3.95
C MET A 162 10.03 0.26 2.93
N LEU A 163 10.30 1.56 2.79
CA LEU A 163 11.39 2.07 1.94
C LEU A 163 12.77 1.52 2.35
N GLN A 164 13.02 1.43 3.66
CA GLN A 164 14.28 0.88 4.20
C GLN A 164 14.39 -0.62 3.92
N ILE A 165 13.28 -1.36 4.02
CA ILE A 165 13.24 -2.80 3.67
C ILE A 165 13.49 -3.00 2.18
N ILE A 166 12.93 -2.15 1.31
CA ILE A 166 13.17 -2.18 -0.13
C ILE A 166 14.65 -1.94 -0.42
N PHE A 167 15.26 -0.93 0.20
CA PHE A 167 16.69 -0.63 0.03
C PHE A 167 17.56 -1.82 0.45
N PHE A 168 17.30 -2.38 1.63
CA PHE A 168 18.01 -3.57 2.10
C PHE A 168 17.82 -4.78 1.19
N ALA A 169 16.60 -5.03 0.70
CA ALA A 169 16.30 -6.13 -0.22
C ALA A 169 17.10 -6.02 -1.52
N ILE A 170 17.22 -4.81 -2.08
CA ILE A 170 18.03 -4.55 -3.28
C ILE A 170 19.52 -4.77 -2.97
N LEU A 171 20.03 -4.20 -1.87
CA LEU A 171 21.42 -4.38 -1.46
C LEU A 171 21.76 -5.87 -1.25
N PHE A 172 20.90 -6.60 -0.54
CA PHE A 172 21.04 -8.03 -0.31
C PHE A 172 20.99 -8.85 -1.61
N GLY A 173 20.04 -8.54 -2.51
CA GLY A 173 19.93 -9.17 -3.81
C GLY A 173 21.17 -8.93 -4.69
N THR A 174 21.70 -7.71 -4.71
CA THR A 174 22.93 -7.39 -5.45
C THR A 174 24.17 -8.06 -4.86
N ALA A 175 24.28 -8.15 -3.54
CA ALA A 175 25.35 -8.91 -2.87
C ALA A 175 25.26 -10.40 -3.21
N LEU A 176 24.06 -10.98 -3.26
CA LEU A 176 23.87 -12.37 -3.69
C LEU A 176 24.31 -12.60 -5.14
N LEU A 177 24.10 -11.63 -6.04
CA LEU A 177 24.60 -11.67 -7.41
C LEU A 177 26.13 -11.57 -7.50
N ALA A 178 26.77 -10.79 -6.63
CA ALA A 178 28.22 -10.61 -6.63
C ALA A 178 28.99 -11.85 -6.12
N VAL A 179 28.35 -12.71 -5.31
CA VAL A 179 28.95 -13.94 -4.79
C VAL A 179 28.73 -15.11 -5.78
N PRO A 180 29.73 -16.00 -5.98
CA PRO A 180 29.59 -17.18 -6.84
C PRO A 180 28.32 -17.99 -6.55
N ALA A 181 27.62 -18.39 -7.62
CA ALA A 181 26.31 -19.05 -7.54
C ALA A 181 26.33 -20.36 -6.72
N GLU A 182 27.46 -21.06 -6.72
CA GLU A 182 27.68 -22.30 -5.96
C GLU A 182 27.49 -22.09 -4.44
N LYS A 183 28.00 -20.98 -3.91
CA LYS A 183 27.91 -20.64 -2.48
C LYS A 183 26.54 -20.09 -2.10
N THR A 184 25.80 -19.51 -3.06
CA THR A 184 24.51 -18.85 -2.81
C THR A 184 23.30 -19.70 -3.21
N ARG A 185 23.51 -20.90 -3.76
CA ARG A 185 22.42 -21.78 -4.25
C ARG A 185 21.34 -22.05 -3.20
N THR A 186 21.73 -22.38 -1.97
CA THR A 186 20.79 -22.65 -0.87
C THR A 186 19.95 -21.42 -0.53
N VAL A 187 20.59 -20.24 -0.44
CA VAL A 187 19.90 -18.97 -0.14
C VAL A 187 18.93 -18.60 -1.25
N ARG A 188 19.35 -18.74 -2.51
CA ARG A 188 18.49 -18.49 -3.68
C ARG A 188 17.27 -19.39 -3.69
N SER A 189 17.46 -20.69 -3.46
CA SER A 189 16.36 -21.67 -3.37
C SER A 189 15.42 -21.40 -2.21
N PHE A 190 15.95 -20.96 -1.05
CA PHE A 190 15.14 -20.58 0.10
C PHE A 190 14.27 -19.35 -0.18
N ILE A 191 14.85 -18.28 -0.75
CA ILE A 191 14.11 -17.07 -1.10
C ILE A 191 13.03 -17.35 -2.15
N ASP A 192 13.34 -18.21 -3.13
CA ASP A 192 12.37 -18.60 -4.15
C ASP A 192 11.18 -19.35 -3.54
N GLY A 193 11.45 -20.39 -2.73
CA GLY A 193 10.41 -21.13 -2.01
C GLY A 193 9.59 -20.24 -1.07
N LEU A 194 10.24 -19.33 -0.35
CA LEU A 194 9.57 -18.38 0.53
C LEU A 194 8.67 -17.42 -0.26
N ASN A 195 9.11 -16.92 -1.41
CA ASN A 195 8.29 -16.09 -2.29
C ASN A 195 7.04 -16.84 -2.77
N GLU A 196 7.17 -18.11 -3.19
CA GLU A 196 6.01 -18.92 -3.61
C GLU A 196 5.02 -19.16 -2.46
N VAL A 197 5.53 -19.43 -1.24
CA VAL A 197 4.67 -19.56 -0.05
C VAL A 197 3.94 -18.25 0.25
N MET A 198 4.63 -17.11 0.18
CA MET A 198 4.02 -15.79 0.40
C MET A 198 2.95 -15.49 -0.65
N LEU A 199 3.22 -15.72 -1.94
CA LEU A 199 2.21 -15.61 -2.99
C LEU A 199 1.01 -16.52 -2.72
N LYS A 200 1.23 -17.73 -2.19
CA LYS A 200 0.12 -18.61 -1.83
C LYS A 200 -0.71 -18.10 -0.65
N MET A 201 -0.07 -17.46 0.33
CA MET A 201 -0.79 -16.78 1.41
C MET A 201 -1.64 -15.62 0.87
N VAL A 202 -1.13 -14.87 -0.11
CA VAL A 202 -1.90 -13.82 -0.80
C VAL A 202 -3.18 -14.41 -1.42
N ASP A 203 -3.10 -15.55 -2.12
CA ASP A 203 -4.27 -16.21 -2.70
C ASP A 203 -5.35 -16.48 -1.64
N PHE A 204 -4.96 -16.97 -0.45
CA PHE A 204 -5.90 -17.26 0.63
C PHE A 204 -6.56 -16.00 1.18
N ILE A 205 -5.80 -14.92 1.34
CA ILE A 205 -6.33 -13.64 1.84
C ILE A 205 -7.28 -13.02 0.82
N ILE A 206 -6.94 -13.09 -0.48
CA ILE A 206 -7.75 -12.57 -1.57
C ILE A 206 -9.13 -13.25 -1.66
N LEU A 207 -9.26 -14.52 -1.25
CA LEU A 207 -10.58 -15.19 -1.17
C LEU A 207 -11.51 -14.54 -0.13
N ALA A 208 -10.96 -13.92 0.92
CA ALA A 208 -11.73 -13.17 1.92
C ALA A 208 -12.04 -11.72 1.48
N ALA A 209 -11.48 -11.26 0.36
CA ALA A 209 -11.62 -9.87 -0.11
C ALA A 209 -13.07 -9.41 -0.31
N PRO A 210 -14.02 -10.20 -0.86
CA PRO A 210 -15.39 -9.74 -1.01
C PRO A 210 -16.05 -9.34 0.31
N ILE A 211 -15.77 -10.07 1.39
CA ILE A 211 -16.29 -9.80 2.75
C ILE A 211 -15.56 -8.61 3.36
N GLY A 212 -14.24 -8.56 3.23
CA GLY A 212 -13.43 -7.43 3.71
C GLY A 212 -13.83 -6.11 3.08
N VAL A 213 -13.97 -6.09 1.74
CA VAL A 213 -14.39 -4.89 0.98
C VAL A 213 -15.82 -4.48 1.32
N PHE A 214 -16.77 -5.43 1.42
CA PHE A 214 -18.13 -5.13 1.89
C PHE A 214 -18.10 -4.42 3.24
N SER A 215 -17.33 -4.93 4.19
CA SER A 215 -17.22 -4.36 5.53
C SER A 215 -16.60 -2.97 5.53
N LEU A 216 -15.50 -2.78 4.79
CA LEU A 216 -14.82 -1.49 4.70
C LEU A 216 -15.69 -0.41 4.06
N MET A 217 -16.38 -0.75 2.97
CA MET A 217 -17.27 0.20 2.30
C MET A 217 -18.49 0.55 3.17
N GLY A 218 -19.10 -0.43 3.83
CA GLY A 218 -20.21 -0.18 4.73
C GLY A 218 -19.81 0.69 5.92
N ALA A 219 -18.64 0.42 6.52
CA ALA A 219 -18.11 1.24 7.60
C ALA A 219 -17.77 2.67 7.16
N MET A 220 -17.21 2.86 5.97
CA MET A 220 -16.90 4.19 5.42
C MET A 220 -18.14 5.06 5.25
N VAL A 221 -19.29 4.49 4.88
CA VAL A 221 -20.54 5.24 4.71
C VAL A 221 -21.17 5.64 6.04
N VAL A 222 -20.93 4.86 7.10
CA VAL A 222 -21.49 5.10 8.44
C VAL A 222 -20.61 6.03 9.28
N SER A 223 -19.29 6.01 9.06
CA SER A 223 -18.31 6.84 9.77
C SER A 223 -18.34 8.28 9.25
#